data_AF-J1RUB5-F1
#
_entry.id   AF-J1RUB5-F1
#
_cell.length_a   1.000
_cell.length_b   1.000
_cell.length_c   1.000
_cell.angle_alpha   90.00
_cell.angle_beta   90.00
_cell.angle_gamma   90.00
#
_symmetry.space_group_name_H-M   'P 1'
#
loop_
_entity.id
_entity.type
_entity.pdbx_description
1 polymer ?
#
loop_
_entity_poly.entity_id
_entity_poly.type
_entity_poly.pdbx_seq_one_letter_code
_entity_poly.pdbx_strand_id
1 'polypeptide(L)'
;MRESTEQVIVWERASWPGPDGDGAAGPRKLPGFVVSSFSPLVAEVADRCLRGHYGDPSAAAGQGARTAVVLVSRLGDVVTDRAVAAAVDAGRPVQPLLFFQSVPNSVLGQVTTQWQLHGPVVCFSPEGDPEEAALEYADLLFADDEADRALLVLVELATDPGAHGAATALLVGPGDRVAEGAHP
;
A
#
# COMPACT_ATOMS: atom_id res chain seq x y z
N MET A 1 -13.22 -21.82 23.32
CA MET A 1 -13.27 -21.65 21.86
C MET A 1 -11.85 -21.33 21.46
N ARG A 2 -11.16 -22.22 20.75
CA ARG A 2 -9.71 -22.10 20.49
C ARG A 2 -9.53 -21.16 19.29
N GLU A 3 -9.07 -19.94 19.53
CA GLU A 3 -8.52 -19.06 18.49
C GLU A 3 -7.14 -19.63 18.12
N SER A 4 -7.08 -20.37 17.02
CA SER A 4 -5.82 -20.66 16.35
C SER A 4 -5.54 -19.46 15.45
N THR A 5 -4.72 -18.52 15.91
CA THR A 5 -4.26 -17.39 15.10
C THR A 5 -3.32 -17.94 14.03
N GLU A 6 -3.75 -17.92 12.77
CA GLU A 6 -2.82 -18.00 11.65
C GLU A 6 -1.90 -16.79 11.76
N GLN A 7 -0.59 -17.01 11.90
CA GLN A 7 0.35 -15.89 11.95
C GLN A 7 0.69 -15.50 10.52
N VAL A 8 0.33 -14.28 10.13
CA VAL A 8 0.81 -13.67 8.89
C VAL A 8 2.34 -13.56 8.94
N ILE A 9 3.03 -14.06 7.90
CA ILE A 9 4.48 -13.96 7.76
C ILE A 9 4.82 -12.83 6.79
N VAL A 10 5.73 -11.95 7.20
CA VAL A 10 6.32 -10.92 6.32
C VAL A 10 7.48 -11.54 5.53
N TRP A 11 7.37 -11.56 4.21
CA TRP A 11 8.43 -12.04 3.31
C TRP A 11 9.38 -10.94 2.88
N GLU A 12 8.86 -9.73 2.69
CA GLU A 12 9.66 -8.59 2.25
C GLU A 12 9.11 -7.29 2.85
N ARG A 13 10.00 -6.32 3.11
CA ARG A 13 9.65 -5.01 3.67
C ARG A 13 10.44 -3.92 2.96
N ALA A 14 9.75 -2.89 2.51
CA ALA A 14 10.38 -1.66 2.05
C ALA A 14 9.81 -0.44 2.75
N SER A 15 10.62 0.59 2.96
CA SER A 15 10.20 1.84 3.58
C SER A 15 10.63 3.06 2.76
N TRP A 16 9.92 4.15 3.02
CA TRP A 16 10.32 5.51 2.68
C TRP A 16 10.21 6.40 3.94
N PRO A 17 11.25 7.18 4.28
CA PRO A 17 12.61 7.08 3.73
C PRO A 17 13.19 5.66 3.90
N GLY A 18 14.06 5.28 2.97
CA GLY A 18 14.83 4.05 3.07
C GLY A 18 15.92 4.15 4.15
N PRO A 19 16.55 3.02 4.52
CA PRO A 19 17.61 2.97 5.52
C PRO A 19 18.83 3.85 5.15
N ASP A 20 19.05 4.09 3.86
CA ASP A 20 20.16 4.92 3.36
C ASP A 20 19.86 6.44 3.39
N GLY A 21 18.68 6.86 3.86
CA GLY A 21 18.36 8.28 4.07
C GLY A 21 18.04 9.08 2.81
N ASP A 22 17.33 8.47 1.85
CA ASP A 22 16.92 9.08 0.57
C ASP A 22 15.74 10.07 0.68
N GLY A 23 15.23 10.32 1.88
CA GLY A 23 14.05 11.15 2.13
C GLY A 23 14.13 12.57 1.55
N ALA A 24 15.34 13.16 1.52
CA ALA A 24 15.55 14.55 1.07
C ALA A 24 15.27 14.77 -0.43
N ALA A 25 15.42 13.74 -1.27
CA ALA A 25 15.17 13.84 -2.72
C ALA A 25 13.67 13.73 -3.07
N GLY A 26 12.87 13.18 -2.15
CA GLY A 26 11.49 12.79 -2.42
C GLY A 26 11.36 11.55 -3.32
N PRO A 27 10.18 10.91 -3.36
CA PRO A 27 9.95 9.75 -4.23
C PRO A 27 10.07 10.14 -5.70
N ARG A 28 10.28 9.13 -6.56
CA ARG A 28 10.29 9.33 -8.02
C ARG A 28 8.96 9.95 -8.47
N LYS A 29 9.04 10.92 -9.39
CA LYS A 29 7.83 11.54 -9.96
C LYS A 29 7.01 10.50 -10.70
N LEU A 30 5.71 10.46 -10.43
CA LEU A 30 4.78 9.54 -11.06
C LEU A 30 3.89 10.29 -12.06
N PRO A 31 3.94 9.97 -13.36
CA PRO A 31 3.07 10.62 -14.35
C PRO A 31 1.59 10.50 -13.96
N GLY A 32 0.86 11.61 -14.07
CA GLY A 32 -0.54 11.66 -13.67
C GLY A 32 -0.78 11.90 -12.18
N PHE A 33 0.28 11.99 -11.33
CA PHE A 33 0.21 12.34 -9.91
C PHE A 33 1.21 13.44 -9.58
N VAL A 34 0.77 14.70 -9.75
CA VAL A 34 1.68 15.87 -9.77
C VAL A 34 1.46 16.85 -8.62
N VAL A 35 0.39 16.67 -7.84
CA VAL A 35 -0.03 17.62 -6.80
C VAL A 35 0.55 17.26 -5.43
N SER A 36 0.60 15.97 -5.13
CA SER A 36 0.99 15.42 -3.83
C SER A 36 2.01 14.31 -3.99
N SER A 37 2.83 14.10 -2.96
CA SER A 37 3.74 12.96 -2.89
C SER A 37 3.04 11.67 -2.43
N PHE A 38 1.75 11.68 -2.09
CA PHE A 38 1.03 10.51 -1.58
C PHE A 38 1.13 9.31 -2.54
N SER A 39 0.63 9.46 -3.76
CA SER A 39 0.68 8.40 -4.77
C SER A 39 2.12 8.04 -5.19
N PRO A 40 3.03 9.01 -5.44
CA PRO A 40 4.45 8.70 -5.63
C PRO A 40 5.08 7.85 -4.51
N LEU A 41 4.77 8.12 -3.23
CA LEU A 41 5.27 7.33 -2.10
C LEU A 41 4.73 5.90 -2.14
N VAL A 42 3.42 5.72 -2.34
CA VAL A 42 2.77 4.41 -2.45
C VAL A 42 3.41 3.57 -3.55
N ALA A 43 3.55 4.14 -4.74
CA ALA A 43 4.17 3.45 -5.88
C ALA A 43 5.64 3.10 -5.61
N GLU A 44 6.39 4.00 -4.96
CA GLU A 44 7.81 3.80 -4.67
C GLU A 44 8.04 2.65 -3.69
N VAL A 45 7.33 2.62 -2.54
CA VAL A 45 7.53 1.53 -1.57
C VAL A 45 6.98 0.20 -2.05
N ALA A 46 5.87 0.20 -2.80
CA ALA A 46 5.35 -0.99 -3.46
C ALA A 46 6.35 -1.57 -4.46
N ASP A 47 6.92 -0.72 -5.33
CA ASP A 47 7.93 -1.13 -6.32
C ASP A 47 9.18 -1.68 -5.63
N ARG A 48 9.68 -1.03 -4.57
CA ARG A 48 10.83 -1.53 -3.79
C ARG A 48 10.56 -2.90 -3.16
N CYS A 49 9.42 -3.05 -2.50
CA CYS A 49 9.05 -4.28 -1.82
C CYS A 49 8.90 -5.43 -2.82
N LEU A 50 8.18 -5.21 -3.92
CA LEU A 50 7.97 -6.24 -4.93
C LEU A 50 9.25 -6.58 -5.69
N ARG A 51 10.14 -5.61 -5.95
CA ARG A 51 11.48 -5.88 -6.50
C ARG A 51 12.35 -6.67 -5.53
N GLY A 52 12.29 -6.39 -4.24
CA GLY A 52 13.01 -7.16 -3.21
C GLY A 52 12.68 -8.65 -3.27
N HIS A 53 11.39 -8.97 -3.45
CA HIS A 53 10.92 -10.35 -3.47
C HIS A 53 10.98 -11.04 -4.84
N TYR A 54 10.51 -10.38 -5.90
CA TYR A 54 10.36 -10.97 -7.24
C TYR A 54 11.49 -10.59 -8.21
N GLY A 55 12.30 -9.57 -7.91
CA GLY A 55 13.28 -9.00 -8.83
C GLY A 55 12.63 -8.08 -9.86
N ASP A 56 12.10 -8.66 -10.95
CA ASP A 56 11.48 -7.91 -12.05
C ASP A 56 9.96 -8.16 -12.12
N PRO A 57 9.15 -7.21 -12.62
CA PRO A 57 7.70 -7.37 -12.65
C PRO A 57 7.20 -8.59 -13.44
N SER A 58 7.92 -8.99 -14.50
CA SER A 58 7.57 -10.20 -15.28
C SER A 58 7.74 -11.49 -14.47
N ALA A 59 8.58 -11.51 -13.44
CA ALA A 59 8.76 -12.67 -12.57
C ALA A 59 7.57 -12.87 -11.61
N ALA A 60 6.78 -11.82 -11.36
CA ALA A 60 5.57 -11.91 -10.57
C ALA A 60 4.38 -12.54 -11.33
N ALA A 61 4.48 -12.73 -12.66
CA ALA A 61 3.37 -13.03 -13.58
C ALA A 61 2.52 -14.30 -13.30
N GLY A 62 2.89 -15.16 -12.34
CA GLY A 62 2.05 -16.25 -11.85
C GLY A 62 1.63 -16.10 -10.39
N GLN A 63 2.49 -15.51 -9.56
CA GLN A 63 2.29 -15.34 -8.12
C GLN A 63 1.43 -14.09 -7.81
N GLY A 64 1.45 -13.10 -8.70
CA GLY A 64 0.64 -11.88 -8.62
C GLY A 64 -0.86 -12.13 -8.80
N ALA A 65 -1.25 -13.22 -9.47
CA ALA A 65 -2.65 -13.51 -9.78
C ALA A 65 -3.56 -13.58 -8.54
N ARG A 66 -3.03 -14.05 -7.41
CA ARG A 66 -3.73 -14.12 -6.11
C ARG A 66 -3.09 -13.24 -5.03
N THR A 67 -2.38 -12.19 -5.44
CA THR A 67 -1.82 -11.21 -4.50
C THR A 67 -2.78 -10.04 -4.34
N ALA A 68 -3.34 -9.87 -3.14
CA ALA A 68 -4.13 -8.70 -2.78
C ALA A 68 -3.24 -7.46 -2.63
N VAL A 69 -3.85 -6.27 -2.74
CA VAL A 69 -3.20 -4.99 -2.47
C VAL A 69 -4.05 -4.19 -1.49
N VAL A 70 -3.48 -3.85 -0.35
CA VAL A 70 -4.17 -3.14 0.73
C VAL A 70 -3.45 -1.82 0.99
N LEU A 71 -4.13 -0.71 0.78
CA LEU A 71 -3.63 0.63 1.10
C LEU A 71 -4.23 1.11 2.42
N VAL A 72 -3.36 1.47 3.36
CA VAL A 72 -3.76 1.93 4.68
C VAL A 72 -3.22 3.34 4.89
N SER A 73 -4.13 4.27 5.14
CA SER A 73 -3.78 5.65 5.48
C SER A 73 -4.87 6.27 6.36
N ARG A 74 -4.47 6.84 7.49
CA ARG A 74 -5.35 7.55 8.42
C ARG A 74 -5.94 8.79 7.78
N LEU A 75 -5.10 9.60 7.16
CA LEU A 75 -5.49 10.91 6.65
C LEU A 75 -5.70 10.94 5.14
N GLY A 76 -5.20 9.96 4.40
CA GLY A 76 -5.23 9.98 2.94
C GLY A 76 -4.39 11.11 2.34
N ASP A 77 -4.76 11.55 1.13
CA ASP A 77 -4.04 12.61 0.42
C ASP A 77 -4.52 14.01 0.80
N VAL A 78 -4.23 14.40 2.05
CA VAL A 78 -4.61 15.72 2.61
C VAL A 78 -4.04 16.91 1.83
N VAL A 79 -2.97 16.72 1.06
CA VAL A 79 -2.37 17.78 0.23
C VAL A 79 -3.25 18.05 -0.98
N THR A 80 -3.68 16.99 -1.67
CA THR A 80 -4.62 17.11 -2.79
C THR A 80 -5.97 17.65 -2.30
N ASP A 81 -6.48 17.18 -1.16
CA ASP A 81 -7.74 17.67 -0.58
C ASP A 81 -7.70 19.18 -0.28
N ARG A 82 -6.62 19.66 0.35
CA ARG A 82 -6.43 21.10 0.63
C ARG A 82 -6.32 21.92 -0.66
N ALA A 83 -5.64 21.41 -1.68
CA ALA A 83 -5.51 22.09 -2.96
C ALA A 83 -6.86 22.22 -3.68
N VAL A 84 -7.68 21.16 -3.64
CA VAL A 84 -9.04 21.17 -4.19
C VAL A 84 -9.91 22.17 -3.42
N ALA A 85 -9.92 22.12 -2.08
CA ALA A 85 -10.67 23.06 -1.26
C ALA A 85 -10.31 24.52 -1.56
N ALA A 86 -9.01 24.84 -1.61
CA ALA A 86 -8.54 26.19 -1.93
C ALA A 86 -8.86 26.65 -3.37
N ALA A 87 -9.00 25.72 -4.33
CA ALA A 87 -9.45 26.06 -5.67
C ALA A 87 -10.95 26.39 -5.68
N VAL A 88 -11.75 25.59 -4.99
CA VAL A 88 -13.20 25.79 -4.85
C VAL A 88 -13.51 27.09 -4.13
N ASP A 89 -12.87 27.37 -3.00
CA ASP A 89 -13.07 28.60 -2.22
C ASP A 89 -12.72 29.86 -3.03
N ALA A 90 -11.74 29.76 -3.93
CA ALA A 90 -11.34 30.83 -4.82
C ALA A 90 -12.24 30.95 -6.07
N GLY A 91 -13.30 30.13 -6.20
CA GLY A 91 -14.17 30.10 -7.38
C GLY A 91 -13.46 29.67 -8.67
N ARG A 92 -12.32 28.96 -8.56
CA ARG A 92 -11.54 28.52 -9.71
C ARG A 92 -12.00 27.14 -10.20
N PRO A 93 -11.94 26.87 -11.51
CA PRO A 93 -12.22 25.53 -12.02
C PRO A 93 -11.27 24.50 -11.40
N VAL A 94 -11.82 23.43 -10.83
CA VAL A 94 -11.05 22.27 -10.40
C VAL A 94 -10.61 21.52 -11.66
N GLN A 95 -9.30 21.27 -11.81
CA GLN A 95 -8.77 20.57 -12.98
C GLN A 95 -9.36 19.15 -13.07
N PRO A 96 -9.78 18.67 -14.25
CA PRO A 96 -10.35 17.32 -14.40
C PRO A 96 -9.45 16.19 -13.88
N LEU A 97 -8.12 16.38 -13.92
CA LEU A 97 -7.14 15.44 -13.38
C LEU A 97 -7.29 15.23 -11.85
N LEU A 98 -7.77 16.24 -11.12
CA LEU A 98 -7.98 16.18 -9.68
C LEU A 98 -9.13 15.23 -9.29
N PHE A 99 -10.12 15.01 -10.17
CA PHE A 99 -11.17 14.00 -9.95
C PHE A 99 -10.63 12.55 -9.97
N PHE A 100 -9.58 12.29 -10.76
CA PHE A 100 -8.92 10.98 -10.76
C PHE A 100 -7.93 10.84 -9.60
N GLN A 101 -7.41 11.95 -9.06
CA GLN A 101 -6.50 11.97 -7.91
C GLN A 101 -7.24 12.04 -6.56
N SER A 102 -8.51 12.42 -6.53
CA SER A 102 -9.32 12.52 -5.31
C SER A 102 -9.73 11.18 -4.72
N VAL A 103 -9.32 10.06 -5.34
CA VAL A 103 -9.50 8.72 -4.79
C VAL A 103 -8.11 8.20 -4.43
N PRO A 104 -7.79 8.01 -3.13
CA PRO A 104 -6.46 7.58 -2.69
C PRO A 104 -6.00 6.25 -3.31
N ASN A 105 -6.94 5.45 -3.81
CA ASN A 105 -6.69 4.15 -4.42
C ASN A 105 -6.27 4.20 -5.91
N SER A 106 -6.31 5.35 -6.59
CA SER A 106 -6.04 5.41 -8.04
C SER A 106 -4.62 4.96 -8.40
N VAL A 107 -3.67 5.18 -7.49
CA VAL A 107 -2.29 4.70 -7.63
C VAL A 107 -2.19 3.18 -7.62
N LEU A 108 -3.10 2.48 -6.94
CA LEU A 108 -3.09 1.03 -6.85
C LEU A 108 -3.32 0.39 -8.22
N GLY A 109 -4.12 1.01 -9.09
CA GLY A 109 -4.27 0.56 -10.47
C GLY A 109 -2.97 0.55 -11.27
N GLN A 110 -2.06 1.49 -11.00
CA GLN A 110 -0.74 1.53 -11.63
C GLN A 110 0.15 0.40 -11.10
N VAL A 111 0.18 0.22 -9.77
CA VAL A 111 0.96 -0.84 -9.10
C VAL A 111 0.49 -2.23 -9.54
N THR A 112 -0.82 -2.49 -9.49
CA THR A 112 -1.39 -3.79 -9.88
C THR A 112 -1.14 -4.10 -11.34
N THR A 113 -1.27 -3.12 -12.23
CA THR A 113 -0.99 -3.31 -13.67
C THR A 113 0.48 -3.60 -13.92
N GLN A 114 1.39 -2.84 -13.28
CA GLN A 114 2.83 -3.02 -13.47
C GLN A 114 3.29 -4.41 -13.02
N TRP A 115 2.77 -4.88 -11.88
CA TRP A 115 3.20 -6.12 -11.23
C TRP A 115 2.28 -7.32 -11.47
N GLN A 116 1.26 -7.15 -12.32
CA GLN A 116 0.28 -8.18 -12.65
C GLN A 116 -0.38 -8.78 -11.40
N LEU A 117 -0.77 -7.89 -10.47
CA LEU A 117 -1.47 -8.25 -9.24
C LEU A 117 -2.97 -8.26 -9.53
N HIS A 118 -3.61 -9.41 -9.33
CA HIS A 118 -5.03 -9.62 -9.68
C HIS A 118 -5.91 -10.00 -8.49
N GLY A 119 -5.37 -10.00 -7.27
CA GLY A 119 -6.16 -10.19 -6.06
C GLY A 119 -6.99 -8.94 -5.69
N PRO A 120 -7.72 -9.01 -4.57
CA PRO A 120 -8.51 -7.89 -4.06
C PRO A 120 -7.70 -6.60 -3.89
N VAL A 121 -8.30 -5.46 -4.20
CA VAL A 121 -7.71 -4.13 -3.99
C VAL A 121 -8.56 -3.37 -2.98
N VAL A 122 -7.98 -3.08 -1.83
CA VAL A 122 -8.67 -2.47 -0.68
C VAL A 122 -7.94 -1.23 -0.23
N CYS A 123 -8.68 -0.21 0.20
CA CYS A 123 -8.13 0.99 0.81
C CYS A 123 -8.98 1.36 2.02
N PHE A 124 -8.36 1.58 3.18
CA PHE A 124 -9.08 1.99 4.38
C PHE A 124 -8.24 2.89 5.30
N SER A 125 -8.94 3.57 6.20
CA SER A 125 -8.34 4.39 7.28
C SER A 125 -8.46 3.63 8.60
N PRO A 126 -7.35 3.36 9.31
CA PRO A 126 -7.38 2.60 10.55
C PRO A 126 -7.68 3.49 11.76
N GLU A 127 -8.46 2.98 12.71
CA GLU A 127 -8.67 3.65 14.01
C GLU A 127 -7.45 3.46 14.94
N GLY A 128 -6.78 2.31 14.87
CA GLY A 128 -5.64 1.89 15.69
C GLY A 128 -4.28 1.90 14.98
N ASP A 129 -3.36 1.05 15.40
CA ASP A 129 -2.05 0.92 14.74
C ASP A 129 -2.24 0.51 13.26
N PRO A 130 -1.70 1.28 12.28
CA PRO A 130 -1.91 0.99 10.88
C PRO A 130 -1.29 -0.35 10.41
N GLU A 131 -0.18 -0.79 11.04
CA GLU A 131 0.49 -2.04 10.66
C GLU A 131 -0.29 -3.24 11.21
N GLU A 132 -0.70 -3.17 12.48
CA GLU A 132 -1.58 -4.17 13.09
C GLU A 132 -2.89 -4.32 12.30
N ALA A 133 -3.58 -3.22 12.00
CA ALA A 133 -4.82 -3.25 11.24
C ALA A 133 -4.64 -3.82 9.82
N ALA A 134 -3.50 -3.53 9.16
CA ALA A 134 -3.19 -4.08 7.85
C ALA A 134 -2.93 -5.59 7.90
N LEU A 135 -2.22 -6.07 8.93
CA LEU A 135 -1.93 -7.48 9.14
C LEU A 135 -3.20 -8.27 9.51
N GLU A 136 -4.06 -7.73 10.36
CA GLU A 136 -5.38 -8.30 10.66
C GLU A 136 -6.24 -8.43 9.40
N TYR A 137 -6.25 -7.40 8.54
CA TYR A 137 -6.98 -7.47 7.27
C TYR A 137 -6.40 -8.52 6.32
N ALA A 138 -5.08 -8.69 6.30
CA ALA A 138 -4.42 -9.74 5.52
C ALA A 138 -4.83 -11.14 6.00
N ASP A 139 -4.89 -11.34 7.32
CA ASP A 139 -5.35 -12.60 7.93
C ASP A 139 -6.78 -12.94 7.48
N LEU A 140 -7.69 -11.95 7.46
CA LEU A 140 -9.05 -12.15 6.95
C LEU A 140 -9.07 -12.57 5.47
N LEU A 141 -8.27 -11.92 4.62
CA LEU A 141 -8.18 -12.27 3.19
C LEU A 141 -7.68 -13.71 2.98
N PHE A 142 -6.80 -14.19 3.85
CA PHE A 142 -6.27 -15.56 3.79
C PHE A 142 -7.28 -16.57 4.34
N ALA A 143 -7.92 -16.25 5.46
CA ALA A 143 -8.95 -17.08 6.08
C ALA A 143 -10.16 -17.33 5.16
N ASP A 144 -10.52 -16.33 4.36
CA ASP A 144 -11.63 -16.40 3.40
C ASP A 144 -11.21 -16.97 2.02
N ASP A 145 -9.95 -17.44 1.85
CA ASP A 145 -9.38 -17.90 0.58
C ASP A 145 -9.60 -16.87 -0.55
N GLU A 146 -9.50 -15.57 -0.24
CA GLU A 146 -9.58 -14.50 -1.24
C GLU A 146 -8.22 -14.24 -1.89
N ALA A 147 -7.13 -14.44 -1.15
CA ALA A 147 -5.77 -14.22 -1.62
C ALA A 147 -4.78 -15.26 -1.06
N ASP A 148 -3.70 -15.51 -1.81
CA ASP A 148 -2.59 -16.34 -1.33
C ASP A 148 -1.50 -15.48 -0.66
N ARG A 149 -1.52 -14.17 -0.95
CA ARG A 149 -0.51 -13.16 -0.59
C ARG A 149 -1.17 -11.80 -0.48
N ALA A 150 -0.60 -10.89 0.30
CA ALA A 150 -1.03 -9.51 0.32
C ALA A 150 0.17 -8.55 0.29
N LEU A 151 0.07 -7.52 -0.54
CA LEU A 151 0.91 -6.33 -0.48
C LEU A 151 0.21 -5.28 0.35
N LEU A 152 0.70 -5.06 1.57
CA LEU A 152 0.20 -4.03 2.47
C LEU A 152 1.03 -2.77 2.26
N VAL A 153 0.39 -1.63 2.01
CA VAL A 153 1.06 -0.34 1.84
C VAL A 153 0.48 0.65 2.84
N LEU A 154 1.31 1.06 3.79
CA LEU A 154 1.01 2.09 4.78
C LEU A 154 1.61 3.40 4.31
N VAL A 155 0.84 4.49 4.33
CA VAL A 155 1.34 5.80 3.90
C VAL A 155 0.73 6.94 4.71
N GLU A 156 1.58 7.88 5.13
CA GLU A 156 1.16 9.14 5.73
C GLU A 156 1.96 10.30 5.16
N LEU A 157 1.28 11.39 4.85
CA LEU A 157 1.95 12.66 4.55
C LEU A 157 2.31 13.38 5.83
N ALA A 158 3.50 13.99 5.84
CA ALA A 158 3.82 14.90 6.91
C ALA A 158 2.91 16.13 6.84
N THR A 159 2.43 16.57 8.01
CA THR A 159 1.58 17.76 8.14
C THR A 159 2.38 19.03 8.35
N ASP A 160 3.65 18.91 8.75
CA ASP A 160 4.56 20.01 9.01
C ASP A 160 5.26 20.53 7.74
N PRO A 161 5.44 21.86 7.59
CA PRO A 161 6.16 22.43 6.45
C PRO A 161 7.61 21.93 6.36
N GLY A 162 7.97 21.31 5.23
CA GLY A 162 9.33 20.83 4.95
C GLY A 162 9.63 19.42 5.46
N ALA A 163 8.70 18.77 6.16
CA ALA A 163 8.78 17.35 6.46
C ALA A 163 8.34 16.50 5.26
N HIS A 164 8.99 15.36 5.06
CA HIS A 164 8.62 14.40 4.02
C HIS A 164 7.64 13.38 4.57
N GLY A 165 6.68 12.94 3.75
CA GLY A 165 5.81 11.82 4.10
C GLY A 165 6.59 10.52 4.31
N ALA A 166 5.99 9.58 5.02
CA ALA A 166 6.53 8.26 5.28
C ALA A 166 5.62 7.20 4.66
N ALA A 167 6.22 6.11 4.18
CA ALA A 167 5.47 4.97 3.69
C ALA A 167 6.21 3.66 4.01
N THR A 168 5.47 2.57 4.18
CA THR A 168 6.02 1.22 4.34
C THR A 168 5.20 0.26 3.51
N ALA A 169 5.86 -0.64 2.79
CA ALA A 169 5.23 -1.75 2.11
C ALA A 169 5.70 -3.07 2.73
N LEU A 170 4.76 -4.00 2.93
CA LEU A 170 4.99 -5.36 3.41
C LEU A 170 4.40 -6.32 2.38
N LEU A 171 5.21 -7.25 1.89
CA LEU A 171 4.68 -8.42 1.19
C LEU A 171 4.53 -9.53 2.22
N VAL A 172 3.31 -10.02 2.38
CA VAL A 172 2.96 -11.00 3.39
C VAL A 172 2.26 -12.22 2.79
N GLY A 173 2.34 -13.34 3.50
CA GLY A 173 1.58 -14.55 3.21
C GLY A 173 1.16 -15.28 4.50
N PRO A 174 0.34 -16.33 4.39
CA PRO A 174 -0.06 -17.13 5.55
C PRO A 174 1.15 -17.84 6.17
N GLY A 175 1.18 -17.95 7.48
CA GLY A 175 2.15 -18.76 8.19
C GLY A 175 1.74 -20.23 8.24
N ASP A 176 2.72 -21.13 8.17
CA ASP A 176 2.45 -22.56 8.24
C ASP A 176 1.74 -22.92 9.55
N ARG A 177 0.57 -23.56 9.45
CA ARG A 177 0.07 -24.43 10.52
C ARG A 177 1.10 -25.53 10.72
N VAL A 178 1.82 -25.51 11.83
CA VAL A 178 2.31 -26.76 12.38
C VAL A 178 1.06 -27.58 12.72
N ALA A 179 0.72 -28.53 11.84
CA ALA A 179 -0.30 -29.52 12.11
C ALA A 179 0.18 -30.39 13.27
N GLU A 180 -0.14 -29.99 14.51
CA GLU A 180 -0.01 -30.89 15.65
C GLU A 180 -0.94 -32.09 15.44
N GLY A 181 -0.32 -33.24 15.19
CA GLY A 181 -0.86 -34.54 15.61
C GLY A 181 -1.66 -35.33 14.58
N ALA A 182 -1.00 -35.82 13.53
CA ALA A 182 -1.36 -37.11 12.94
C ALA A 182 -0.18 -38.07 13.13
N HIS A 183 -0.21 -38.85 14.21
CA HIS A 183 0.55 -40.08 14.31
C HIS A 183 -0.37 -41.19 14.87
N PRO A 184 -0.16 -42.44 14.41
CA PRO A 184 -1.20 -43.43 14.09
C PRO A 184 -1.88 -44.09 15.28
#